data_AF-A0A925RPV9-F1
#
_entry.id   AF-A0A925RPV9-F1
#
_cell.length_a   1.000
_cell.length_b   1.000
_cell.length_c   1.000
_cell.angle_alpha   90.00
_cell.angle_beta   90.00
_cell.angle_gamma   90.00
#
_symmetry.space_group_name_H-M   'P 1'
#
loop_
_entity.id
_entity.type
_entity.pdbx_description
1 polymer ?
#
loop_
_entity_poly.entity_id
_entity_poly.type
_entity_poly.pdbx_seq_one_letter_code
_entity_poly.pdbx_strand_id
1 'polypeptide(L)'
;MIFTSPPAIELFRHCFLHALRAAKFIGPKKLADLLAWKHSGFHIHDSGEKPVPAHDSDGRKRLAEYLLRHPFSLQKITWNETTKTVIYRSKRHHTLVREAPKNTPAVARARRISAMRLALMPGA
;
A
#
# COMPACT_ATOMS: atom_id res chain seq x y z
N MET A 1 13.88 21.13 -13.44
CA MET A 1 12.77 21.95 -12.89
C MET A 1 11.50 21.12 -13.04
N ILE A 2 10.82 20.76 -11.95
CA ILE A 2 9.59 19.97 -12.00
C ILE A 2 8.43 20.96 -11.96
N PHE A 3 7.74 21.18 -13.07
CA PHE A 3 6.47 21.90 -13.09
C PHE A 3 5.36 20.93 -12.70
N THR A 4 5.30 20.55 -11.42
CA THR A 4 4.08 19.90 -10.91
C THR A 4 3.06 21.01 -10.71
N SER A 5 2.09 21.13 -11.61
CA SER A 5 0.93 22.01 -11.45
C SER A 5 0.25 21.68 -10.11
N PRO A 6 0.42 22.50 -9.05
CA PRO A 6 -0.18 22.22 -7.74
C PRO A 6 -1.71 22.02 -7.79
N PRO A 7 -2.46 22.72 -8.69
CA PRO A 7 -3.88 22.48 -8.86
C PRO A 7 -4.24 21.03 -9.24
N ALA A 8 -3.49 20.39 -10.14
CA ALA A 8 -3.87 19.08 -10.67
C ALA A 8 -3.75 17.97 -9.61
N ILE A 9 -2.71 18.02 -8.77
CA ILE A 9 -2.51 17.04 -7.69
C ILE A 9 -3.59 17.19 -6.62
N GLU A 10 -3.88 18.42 -6.20
CA GLU A 10 -4.92 18.65 -5.18
C GLU A 10 -6.32 18.32 -5.70
N LEU A 11 -6.62 18.63 -6.96
CA LEU A 11 -7.86 18.19 -7.62
C LEU A 11 -7.96 16.66 -7.61
N PHE A 12 -6.91 15.97 -8.05
CA PHE A 12 -6.89 14.51 -8.03
C PHE A 12 -7.07 13.95 -6.61
N ARG A 13 -6.35 14.50 -5.62
CA ARG A 13 -6.46 14.12 -4.20
C ARG A 13 -7.90 14.25 -3.71
N HIS A 14 -8.52 15.41 -3.93
CA HIS A 14 -9.91 15.64 -3.51
C HIS A 14 -10.87 14.69 -4.21
N CYS A 15 -10.83 14.60 -5.54
CA CYS A 15 -11.71 13.71 -6.30
C CYS A 15 -11.58 12.25 -5.86
N PHE A 16 -10.35 11.75 -5.71
CA PHE A 16 -10.07 10.37 -5.30
C PHE A 16 -10.61 10.07 -3.90
N LEU A 17 -10.31 10.93 -2.91
CA LEU A 17 -10.76 10.71 -1.53
C LEU A 17 -12.29 10.81 -1.40
N HIS A 18 -12.93 11.72 -2.12
CA HIS A 18 -14.38 11.80 -2.17
C HIS A 18 -15.01 10.57 -2.84
N ALA A 19 -14.40 10.03 -3.91
CA ALA A 19 -14.84 8.79 -4.52
C ALA A 19 -14.76 7.60 -3.56
N LEU A 20 -13.67 7.48 -2.78
CA LEU A 20 -13.54 6.45 -1.75
C LEU A 20 -14.61 6.57 -0.66
N ARG A 21 -14.95 7.80 -0.24
CA ARG A 21 -16.04 8.05 0.70
C ARG A 21 -17.40 7.66 0.12
N ALA A 22 -17.68 8.04 -1.13
CA ALA A 22 -18.92 7.71 -1.81
C ALA A 22 -19.10 6.19 -1.92
N ALA A 23 -18.02 5.46 -2.19
CA ALA A 23 -17.97 4.01 -2.21
C ALA A 23 -17.93 3.36 -0.80
N LYS A 24 -18.03 4.14 0.28
CA LYS A 24 -18.03 3.70 1.69
C LYS A 24 -16.76 2.95 2.14
N PHE A 25 -15.64 3.10 1.44
CA PHE A 25 -14.36 2.55 1.88
C PHE A 25 -13.74 3.32 3.05
N ILE A 26 -14.10 4.60 3.20
CA ILE A 26 -13.65 5.46 4.30
C ILE A 26 -14.81 6.27 4.89
N GLY A 27 -14.75 6.50 6.21
CA GLY A 27 -15.71 7.35 6.92
C GLY A 27 -15.39 8.86 6.84
N PRO A 28 -16.32 9.73 7.26
CA PRO A 28 -16.15 11.18 7.18
C PRO A 28 -14.97 11.71 8.01
N LYS A 29 -14.74 11.14 9.20
CA LYS A 29 -13.58 11.48 10.03
C LYS A 29 -12.26 11.16 9.33
N LYS A 30 -12.16 9.96 8.73
CA LYS A 30 -10.96 9.53 8.00
C LYS A 30 -10.70 10.42 6.78
N LEU A 31 -11.75 10.84 6.08
CA LEU A 31 -11.61 11.80 4.97
C LEU A 31 -11.02 13.13 5.46
N ALA A 32 -11.55 13.70 6.55
CA ALA A 32 -11.04 14.94 7.12
C ALA A 32 -9.57 14.81 7.55
N ASP A 33 -9.21 13.71 8.22
CA ASP A 33 -7.83 13.43 8.62
C ASP A 33 -6.88 13.42 7.41
N LEU A 34 -7.25 12.70 6.34
CA LEU A 34 -6.43 12.58 5.12
C LEU A 34 -6.30 13.91 4.37
N LEU A 35 -7.35 14.73 4.38
CA LEU A 35 -7.33 16.06 3.78
C LEU A 35 -6.44 17.04 4.57
N ALA A 36 -6.37 16.90 5.89
CA ALA A 36 -5.58 17.75 6.77
C ALA A 36 -4.06 17.45 6.76
N TRP A 37 -3.61 16.38 6.10
CA TRP A 37 -2.19 16.04 6.05
C TRP A 37 -1.37 17.10 5.28
N LYS A 38 -0.42 17.73 5.97
CA LYS A 38 0.52 18.72 5.40
C LYS A 38 1.31 18.16 4.21
N HIS A 39 1.69 16.88 4.28
CA HIS A 39 2.33 16.15 3.19
C HIS A 39 1.43 14.99 2.80
N SER A 40 0.55 15.24 1.84
CA SER A 40 -0.53 14.32 1.47
C SER A 40 -0.05 12.98 0.92
N GLY A 41 1.18 12.91 0.40
CA GLY A 41 1.75 11.73 -0.26
C GLY A 41 1.15 11.47 -1.65
N PHE A 42 0.27 12.35 -2.13
CA PHE A 42 -0.22 12.33 -3.50
C PHE A 42 0.81 12.98 -4.41
N HIS A 43 1.19 12.26 -5.45
CA HIS A 43 2.13 12.72 -6.45
C HIS A 43 1.65 12.30 -7.82
N ILE A 44 1.65 13.22 -8.78
CA ILE A 44 1.57 12.88 -10.19
C ILE A 44 3.01 12.57 -10.63
N HIS A 45 3.25 11.32 -11.04
CA HIS A 45 4.56 10.92 -11.52
C HIS A 45 4.77 11.51 -12.92
N ASP A 46 5.63 12.52 -13.00
CA ASP A 46 6.03 13.21 -14.23
C ASP A 46 7.56 13.20 -14.38
N SER A 47 8.21 12.08 -14.04
CA SER A 47 9.68 12.01 -13.98
C SER A 47 10.37 11.93 -15.35
N GLY A 48 9.78 12.51 -16.39
CA GLY A 48 10.36 12.59 -17.74
C GLY A 48 10.15 11.35 -18.62
N GLU A 49 9.49 10.30 -18.12
CA GLU A 49 8.97 9.22 -18.96
C GLU A 49 7.64 9.66 -19.59
N LYS A 50 7.41 9.33 -20.86
CA LYS A 50 6.17 9.68 -21.55
C LYS A 50 4.97 9.05 -20.81
N PRO A 51 3.88 9.79 -20.56
CA PRO A 51 2.64 9.22 -20.04
C PRO A 51 2.25 7.99 -20.86
N VAL A 52 1.82 6.92 -20.20
CA VAL A 52 1.37 5.70 -20.89
C VAL A 52 0.15 6.06 -21.76
N PRO A 53 0.26 6.02 -23.11
CA PRO A 53 -0.84 6.37 -23.98
C PRO A 53 -2.02 5.39 -23.79
N ALA A 54 -3.25 5.87 -23.94
CA ALA A 54 -4.44 5.03 -23.77
C ALA A 54 -4.46 3.81 -24.71
N HIS A 55 -3.84 3.93 -25.89
CA HIS A 55 -3.73 2.90 -26.91
C HIS A 55 -2.48 2.01 -26.77
N ASP A 56 -1.56 2.30 -25.84
CA ASP A 56 -0.38 1.46 -25.58
C ASP A 56 -0.78 0.27 -24.69
N SER A 57 -1.04 -0.88 -25.31
CA SER A 57 -1.37 -2.12 -24.59
C SER A 57 -0.24 -2.59 -23.68
N ASP A 58 1.01 -2.46 -24.12
CA ASP A 58 2.16 -2.98 -23.39
C ASP A 58 2.50 -2.08 -22.20
N GLY A 59 2.45 -0.76 -22.38
CA GLY A 59 2.59 0.20 -21.29
C GLY A 59 1.50 0.01 -20.23
N ARG A 60 0.23 -0.16 -20.62
CA ARG A 60 -0.86 -0.43 -19.69
C ARG A 60 -0.70 -1.77 -18.96
N LYS A 61 -0.20 -2.80 -19.65
CA LYS A 61 0.10 -4.10 -19.03
C LYS A 61 1.17 -3.96 -17.94
N ARG A 62 2.29 -3.29 -18.23
CA ARG A 62 3.35 -3.02 -17.24
C ARG A 62 2.82 -2.24 -16.03
N LEU A 63 1.96 -1.25 -16.27
CA LEU A 63 1.31 -0.49 -15.20
C LEU A 63 0.38 -1.37 -14.35
N ALA A 64 -0.44 -2.23 -14.97
CA ALA A 64 -1.29 -3.17 -14.26
C ALA A 64 -0.48 -4.16 -13.41
N GLU A 65 0.60 -4.72 -13.97
CA GLU A 65 1.52 -5.59 -13.24
C GLU A 65 2.16 -4.87 -12.04
N TYR A 66 2.55 -3.60 -12.20
CA TYR A 66 3.04 -2.77 -11.10
C TYR A 66 1.98 -2.58 -10.01
N LEU A 67 0.74 -2.25 -10.38
CA LEU A 67 -0.37 -2.07 -9.43
C LEU A 67 -0.75 -3.35 -8.68
N LEU A 68 -0.66 -4.51 -9.35
CA LEU A 68 -0.94 -5.82 -8.77
C LEU A 68 0.19 -6.37 -7.91
N ARG A 69 1.39 -5.78 -8.02
CA ARG A 69 2.56 -6.21 -7.24
C ARG A 69 2.27 -6.03 -5.76
N HIS A 70 2.50 -7.10 -4.98
CA HIS A 70 2.39 -7.00 -3.53
C HIS A 70 3.38 -5.95 -2.99
N PRO A 71 2.92 -4.93 -2.24
CA PRO A 71 3.78 -3.87 -1.74
C PRO A 71 4.76 -4.37 -0.66
N PHE A 72 4.56 -5.60 -0.15
CA PHE A 72 5.39 -6.20 0.87
C PHE A 72 5.94 -7.55 0.40
N SER A 73 7.21 -7.78 0.67
CA SER A 73 7.80 -9.10 0.50
C SER A 73 7.27 -10.04 1.58
N LEU A 74 6.48 -11.04 1.20
CA LEU A 74 5.90 -12.01 2.13
C LEU A 74 6.97 -12.76 2.93
N GLN A 75 8.13 -13.02 2.34
CA GLN A 75 9.26 -13.67 3.00
C GLN A 75 9.83 -12.87 4.18
N LYS A 76 9.54 -11.56 4.25
CA LYS A 76 10.00 -10.65 5.32
C LYS A 76 8.96 -10.44 6.42
N ILE A 77 7.79 -11.07 6.30
CA ILE A 77 6.70 -11.00 7.28
C ILE A 77 6.82 -12.19 8.22
N THR A 78 6.95 -11.93 9.51
CA THR A 78 6.95 -12.94 10.57
C THR A 78 5.84 -12.65 11.57
N TRP A 79 5.11 -13.67 11.99
CA TRP A 79 4.12 -13.57 13.06
C TRP A 79 4.81 -13.82 14.42
N ASN A 80 4.56 -12.95 15.39
CA ASN A 80 4.96 -13.18 16.78
C ASN A 80 3.73 -13.65 17.57
N GLU A 81 3.76 -14.90 18.02
CA GLU A 81 2.65 -15.53 18.73
C GLU A 81 2.46 -15.00 20.15
N THR A 82 3.53 -14.56 20.81
CA THR A 82 3.49 -14.05 22.19
C THR A 82 2.85 -12.67 22.23
N THR A 83 3.28 -11.77 21.34
CA THR A 83 2.76 -10.40 21.27
C THR A 83 1.51 -10.28 20.39
N LYS A 84 1.17 -11.33 19.65
CA LYS A 84 0.09 -11.35 18.64
C LYS A 84 0.25 -10.22 17.62
N THR A 85 1.47 -9.97 17.17
CA THR A 85 1.80 -8.91 16.19
C THR A 85 2.46 -9.47 14.93
N VAL A 86 2.24 -8.76 13.82
CA VAL A 86 2.93 -9.03 12.55
C VAL A 86 4.17 -8.15 12.48
N ILE A 87 5.35 -8.76 12.34
CA ILE A 87 6.64 -8.08 12.24
C ILE A 87 7.10 -8.12 10.77
N TYR A 88 7.38 -6.96 10.18
CA TYR A 88 7.99 -6.84 8.86
C TYR A 88 9.43 -6.34 8.99
N ARG A 89 10.42 -7.14 8.55
CA ARG A 89 11.84 -6.75 8.61
C ARG A 89 12.34 -6.21 7.27
N SER A 90 12.43 -4.89 7.10
CA SER A 90 13.10 -4.28 5.95
C SER A 90 14.60 -4.12 6.20
N LYS A 91 15.43 -4.45 5.18
CA LYS A 91 16.90 -4.24 5.22
C LYS A 91 17.32 -2.75 5.23
N ARG A 92 16.37 -1.83 4.98
CA ARG A 92 16.59 -0.38 5.08
C ARG A 92 15.59 0.18 6.09
N HIS A 93 16.11 0.98 7.02
CA HIS A 93 15.48 1.58 8.21
C HIS A 93 15.14 0.62 9.36
N HIS A 94 16.00 0.67 10.37
CA HIS A 94 15.88 0.10 11.72
C HIS A 94 14.78 0.75 12.59
N THR A 95 14.00 1.70 12.07
CA THR A 95 13.14 2.60 12.86
C THR A 95 11.64 2.57 12.53
N LEU A 96 11.17 1.71 11.63
CA LEU A 96 9.73 1.62 11.32
C LEU A 96 9.15 0.26 11.74
N VAL A 97 8.90 0.11 13.04
CA VAL A 97 7.94 -0.89 13.52
C VAL A 97 6.54 -0.41 13.10
N ARG A 98 6.01 -0.93 12.00
CA ARG A 98 4.61 -0.72 11.62
C ARG A 98 3.77 -1.80 12.27
N GLU A 99 3.13 -1.50 13.39
CA GLU A 99 2.10 -2.37 13.95
C GLU A 99 0.87 -2.33 13.04
N ALA A 100 0.60 -3.45 12.35
CA ALA A 100 -0.63 -3.57 11.57
C ALA A 100 -1.82 -3.85 12.52
N PRO A 101 -2.99 -3.20 12.33
CA PRO A 101 -4.17 -3.49 13.15
C PRO A 101 -4.56 -4.97 13.03
N LYS A 102 -4.92 -5.59 14.16
CA LYS A 102 -5.17 -7.03 14.31
C LYS A 102 -6.19 -7.60 13.32
N ASN A 103 -7.09 -6.76 12.79
CA ASN A 103 -8.18 -7.14 11.88
C ASN A 103 -7.89 -6.86 10.39
N THR A 104 -6.62 -6.69 10.00
CA THR A 104 -6.26 -6.39 8.60
C THR A 104 -6.12 -7.69 7.78
N PRO A 105 -6.51 -7.71 6.49
CA PRO A 105 -6.32 -8.88 5.60
C PRO A 105 -4.88 -9.42 5.58
N ALA A 106 -3.88 -8.54 5.79
CA ALA A 106 -2.48 -8.89 5.92
C ALA A 106 -2.19 -9.82 7.13
N VAL A 107 -2.88 -9.63 8.26
CA VAL A 107 -2.73 -10.46 9.47
C VAL A 107 -3.33 -11.85 9.25
N ALA A 108 -4.52 -11.92 8.65
CA ALA A 108 -5.14 -13.20 8.30
C ALA A 108 -4.27 -14.02 7.33
N ARG A 109 -3.66 -13.34 6.35
CA ARG A 109 -2.79 -13.97 5.37
C ARG A 109 -1.45 -14.41 5.96
N ALA A 110 -0.87 -13.62 6.88
CA ALA A 110 0.33 -14.00 7.63
C ALA A 110 0.10 -15.22 8.53
N ARG A 111 -1.05 -15.30 9.21
CA ARG A 111 -1.44 -16.49 10.01
C ARG A 111 -1.54 -17.73 9.14
N ARG A 112 -2.15 -17.63 7.95
CA ARG A 112 -2.25 -18.75 6.99
C ARG A 112 -0.87 -19.23 6.51
N ILE A 113 0.05 -18.30 6.23
CA ILE A 113 1.41 -18.63 5.79
C ILE A 113 2.22 -19.27 6.93
N SER A 114 2.11 -18.79 8.18
CA SER A 114 2.75 -19.44 9.33
C SER A 114 2.19 -20.84 9.59
N ALA A 115 0.86 -21.01 9.56
CA ALA A 115 0.23 -22.32 9.72
C ALA A 115 0.66 -23.31 8.62
N MET A 116 0.76 -22.83 7.37
CA MET A 116 1.23 -23.64 6.25
C MET A 116 2.72 -23.99 6.37
N ARG A 117 3.55 -23.09 6.89
CA ARG A 117 4.98 -23.33 7.13
C ARG A 117 5.21 -24.32 8.28
N LEU A 118 4.37 -24.30 9.32
CA LEU A 118 4.42 -25.27 10.43
C LEU A 118 3.97 -26.66 9.97
N ALA A 119 3.00 -26.75 9.06
CA ALA A 119 2.51 -28.01 8.50
C ALA A 119 3.46 -28.66 7.46
N LEU A 120 4.48 -27.94 6.98
CA LEU A 120 5.43 -28.39 5.94
C LEU A 120 6.82 -28.75 6.49
N MET A 121 7.01 -28.79 7.81
CA MET A 121 8.26 -29.27 8.44
C MET A 121 8.06 -30.73 8.90
N PRO A 122 8.74 -31.73 8.31
CA PRO A 122 8.72 -33.10 8.84
C PRO A 122 9.71 -33.21 10.01
N GLY A 123 9.24 -33.71 11.15
CA GLY A 123 10.08 -34.11 12.29
C GLY A 123 10.24 -33.04 13.37
N ALA A 124 9.46 -33.19 14.44
CA ALA A 124 9.89 -32.82 15.80
C ALA A 124 10.75 -33.96 16.37
#